data_AF-A0A103XEB6-F1
#
_entry.id   AF-A0A103XEB6-F1
#
_cell.length_a   1.000
_cell.length_b   1.000
_cell.length_c   1.000
_cell.angle_alpha   90.00
_cell.angle_beta   90.00
_cell.angle_gamma   90.00
#
_symmetry.space_group_name_H-M   'P 1'
#
loop_
_entity.id
_entity.type
_entity.pdbx_description
1 polymer ?
#
loop_
_entity_poly.entity_id
_entity_poly.type
_entity_poly.pdbx_seq_one_letter_code
_entity_poly.pdbx_strand_id
1 'polypeptide(L)'
;MGSSEELKLQHFLEWLKLNGGELRGCNINYSDSNKGFGLFSSDGATDGVLLVVPLNLAITPMRVLQDPILGPVCSAMFEEGEVDDRFLIILFLTLESLRKNSSWKPYLDVLPTTFGNPLWFSNDELLELRGTTLFKATELQKKNLQSLYDAKVKRLVKKLLILDGDLESIPLPRSSVFPQVQDEQQNHASNSKLGNGDDGKKHEVESQVVGVDSSSIQGETVWVEGLVPGIDFCNHDLKAAATWEVDGTGSATSVPLSMYLLSVEEAHHQIGEEISISYGNKGNEELLYLYGFVIDNNPNDYIMVHYPAEAIKDVPFSETKLQLLEAQKAEMRCLLSKSLLDRGFFSNKKETNDKCKEIEVPNYSWSGQRKTPSYLNKLIFPEEFLSCLRTISMRENEIYRVSSLLEELVGSEGQRQPSDTEVRAAIWEVCGDSGALQLLVDLLSTSNGADEASKKQELGRNKWSSIVYRRGQKQLTRRFLKEAEHALQLALSEGN
;
A
#
# COMPACT_ATOMS: atom_id res chain seq x y z
N MET A 1 1.84 2.30 -42.25
CA MET A 1 2.69 1.43 -41.43
C MET A 1 2.46 1.88 -40.01
N GLY A 2 1.80 1.06 -39.19
CA GLY A 2 1.52 1.43 -37.80
C GLY A 2 2.81 1.63 -37.02
N SER A 3 2.75 2.37 -35.92
CA SER A 3 3.88 2.49 -35.00
C SER A 3 4.33 1.09 -34.52
N SER A 4 5.60 0.93 -34.13
CA SER A 4 6.11 -0.36 -33.65
C SER A 4 5.30 -0.92 -32.46
N GLU A 5 4.63 -0.06 -31.70
CA GLU A 5 3.79 -0.44 -30.56
C GLU A 5 2.41 -0.92 -31.00
N GLU A 6 1.80 -0.31 -32.03
CA GLU A 6 0.54 -0.79 -32.63
C GLU A 6 0.68 -2.20 -33.20
N LEU A 7 1.81 -2.52 -33.84
CA LEU A 7 2.07 -3.87 -34.36
C LEU A 7 2.18 -4.91 -33.24
N LYS A 8 2.85 -4.56 -32.13
CA LYS A 8 2.93 -5.43 -30.95
C LYS A 8 1.56 -5.65 -30.33
N LEU A 9 0.77 -4.57 -30.19
CA LEU A 9 -0.59 -4.64 -29.69
C LEU A 9 -1.47 -5.54 -30.58
N GLN A 10 -1.35 -5.41 -31.90
CA GLN A 10 -2.10 -6.28 -32.83
C GLN A 10 -1.76 -7.76 -32.62
N HIS A 11 -0.47 -8.11 -32.52
CA HIS A 11 -0.06 -9.48 -32.23
C HIS A 11 -0.56 -9.97 -30.87
N PHE A 12 -0.57 -9.10 -29.85
CA PHE A 12 -1.14 -9.43 -28.55
C PHE A 12 -2.65 -9.71 -28.62
N LEU A 13 -3.42 -8.88 -29.32
CA LEU A 13 -4.86 -9.06 -29.48
C LEU A 13 -5.21 -10.34 -30.25
N GLU A 14 -4.44 -10.65 -31.30
CA GLU A 14 -4.55 -11.91 -32.04
C GLU A 14 -4.25 -13.11 -31.14
N TRP A 15 -3.17 -13.04 -30.35
CA TRP A 15 -2.82 -14.07 -29.37
C TRP A 15 -3.90 -14.25 -28.29
N LEU A 16 -4.40 -13.15 -27.72
CA LEU A 16 -5.43 -13.18 -26.67
C LEU A 16 -6.70 -13.89 -27.20
N LYS A 17 -7.14 -13.52 -28.40
CA LYS A 17 -8.30 -14.13 -29.06
C LYS A 17 -8.09 -15.61 -29.39
N LEU A 18 -6.92 -15.97 -29.92
CA LEU A 18 -6.59 -17.37 -30.23
C LEU A 18 -6.60 -18.27 -28.99
N ASN A 19 -6.32 -17.68 -27.81
CA ASN A 19 -6.30 -18.39 -26.54
C ASN A 19 -7.61 -18.28 -25.75
N GLY A 20 -8.69 -17.78 -26.36
CA GLY A 20 -10.03 -17.75 -25.76
C GLY A 20 -10.36 -16.48 -24.98
N GLY A 21 -9.54 -15.44 -25.05
CA GLY A 21 -9.91 -14.11 -24.57
C GLY A 21 -10.95 -13.45 -25.49
N GLU A 22 -11.97 -12.83 -24.90
CA GLU A 22 -13.09 -12.24 -25.62
C GLU A 22 -13.28 -10.76 -25.26
N LEU A 23 -13.03 -9.87 -26.22
CA LEU A 23 -13.42 -8.46 -26.13
C LEU A 23 -14.87 -8.34 -26.66
N ARG A 24 -15.84 -8.08 -25.77
CA ARG A 24 -17.28 -8.09 -26.09
C ARG A 24 -17.86 -6.71 -26.34
N GLY A 25 -17.37 -5.70 -25.63
CA GLY A 25 -17.80 -4.30 -25.78
C GLY A 25 -16.68 -3.32 -25.44
N CYS A 26 -15.42 -3.75 -25.62
CA CYS A 26 -14.27 -2.90 -25.44
C CYS A 26 -13.22 -3.12 -26.54
N ASN A 27 -12.28 -2.19 -26.65
CA ASN A 27 -11.03 -2.30 -27.39
C ASN A 27 -9.87 -1.83 -26.51
N ILE A 28 -8.65 -2.31 -26.76
CA ILE A 28 -7.45 -1.76 -26.14
C ILE A 28 -6.84 -0.73 -27.09
N ASN A 29 -6.70 0.51 -26.63
CA ASN A 29 -6.12 1.60 -27.42
C ASN A 29 -5.13 2.40 -26.59
N TYR A 30 -4.28 3.18 -27.26
CA TYR A 30 -3.41 4.14 -26.58
C TYR A 30 -4.24 5.31 -26.05
N SER A 31 -4.13 5.60 -24.75
CA SER A 31 -4.75 6.76 -24.11
C SER A 31 -3.89 8.00 -24.31
N ASP A 32 -2.81 8.10 -23.55
CA ASP A 32 -1.89 9.24 -23.56
C ASP A 32 -0.52 8.85 -22.97
N SER A 33 0.43 9.79 -22.96
CA SER A 33 1.79 9.55 -22.47
C SER A 33 1.90 9.35 -20.95
N ASN A 34 0.86 9.67 -20.19
CA ASN A 34 0.81 9.46 -18.74
C ASN A 34 0.21 8.08 -18.41
N LYS A 35 -0.85 7.66 -19.11
CA LYS A 35 -1.54 6.40 -18.85
C LYS A 35 -1.01 5.22 -19.67
N GLY A 36 -0.51 5.48 -20.88
CA GLY A 36 -0.15 4.43 -21.82
C GLY A 36 -1.39 3.85 -22.50
N PHE A 37 -1.45 2.52 -22.62
CA PHE A 37 -2.62 1.83 -23.15
C PHE A 37 -3.75 1.76 -22.11
N GLY A 38 -4.99 1.69 -22.59
CA GLY A 38 -6.20 1.59 -21.77
C GLY A 38 -7.29 0.80 -22.50
N LEU A 39 -8.34 0.39 -21.77
CA LEU A 39 -9.56 -0.15 -22.36
C LEU A 39 -10.50 0.99 -22.73
N PHE A 40 -11.17 0.87 -23.86
CA PHE A 40 -12.13 1.86 -24.36
C PHE A 40 -13.41 1.17 -24.79
N SER A 41 -14.55 1.77 -24.47
CA SER A 41 -15.87 1.26 -24.81
C SER A 41 -16.04 1.14 -26.33
N SER A 42 -16.62 0.04 -26.77
CA SER A 42 -16.96 -0.21 -28.18
C SER A 42 -18.39 -0.76 -28.30
N ASP A 43 -18.92 -0.76 -29.52
CA ASP A 43 -20.20 -1.39 -29.80
C ASP A 43 -20.13 -2.90 -29.52
N GLY A 44 -21.02 -3.43 -28.68
CA GLY A 44 -21.21 -4.89 -28.58
C GLY A 44 -21.60 -5.49 -27.23
N ALA A 45 -21.39 -4.82 -26.10
CA ALA A 45 -21.77 -5.38 -24.79
C ALA A 45 -23.29 -5.27 -24.56
N THR A 46 -24.00 -6.41 -24.61
CA THR A 46 -25.46 -6.48 -24.37
C THR A 46 -25.82 -6.91 -22.96
N ASP A 47 -24.90 -7.59 -22.28
CA ASP A 47 -25.02 -8.16 -20.93
C ASP A 47 -24.16 -7.42 -19.90
N GLY A 48 -23.50 -6.32 -20.29
CA GLY A 48 -22.58 -5.56 -19.44
C GLY A 48 -21.19 -6.17 -19.29
N VAL A 49 -20.94 -7.38 -19.81
CA VAL A 49 -19.62 -8.01 -19.80
C VAL A 49 -18.77 -7.42 -20.92
N LEU A 50 -17.66 -6.79 -20.55
CA LEU A 50 -16.80 -6.03 -21.46
C LEU A 50 -15.65 -6.86 -22.02
N LEU A 51 -14.99 -7.63 -21.15
CA LEU A 51 -13.83 -8.47 -21.46
C LEU A 51 -13.92 -9.77 -20.67
N VAL A 52 -13.64 -10.92 -21.30
CA VAL A 52 -13.50 -12.22 -20.65
C VAL A 52 -12.11 -12.78 -20.93
N VAL A 53 -11.40 -13.24 -19.90
CA VAL A 53 -10.06 -13.83 -20.00
C VAL A 53 -10.05 -15.19 -19.27
N PRO A 54 -9.81 -16.30 -19.97
CA PRO A 54 -9.60 -17.60 -19.34
C PRO A 54 -8.47 -17.58 -18.31
N LEU A 55 -8.68 -18.18 -17.13
CA LEU A 55 -7.70 -18.19 -16.04
C LEU A 55 -6.42 -18.97 -16.36
N ASN A 56 -6.43 -19.84 -17.36
CA ASN A 56 -5.21 -20.52 -17.84
C ASN A 56 -4.21 -19.55 -18.52
N LEU A 57 -4.67 -18.33 -18.88
CA LEU A 57 -3.84 -17.21 -19.33
C LEU A 57 -3.38 -16.30 -18.20
N ALA A 58 -3.84 -16.51 -16.95
CA ALA A 58 -3.28 -15.77 -15.83
C ALA A 58 -1.89 -16.30 -15.47
N ILE A 59 -0.96 -15.39 -15.18
CA ILE A 59 0.35 -15.71 -14.61
C ILE A 59 0.24 -15.62 -13.09
N THR A 60 0.15 -16.78 -12.44
CA THR A 60 0.01 -16.94 -10.98
C THR A 60 1.10 -17.87 -10.44
N PRO A 61 1.35 -17.90 -9.11
CA PRO A 61 2.31 -18.85 -8.52
C PRO A 61 1.96 -20.29 -8.89
N MET A 62 0.67 -20.63 -8.83
CA MET A 62 0.17 -21.96 -9.20
C MET A 62 0.49 -22.30 -10.66
N ARG A 63 0.40 -21.35 -11.59
CA ARG A 63 0.77 -21.55 -12.99
C ARG A 63 2.25 -21.89 -13.15
N VAL A 64 3.12 -21.26 -12.36
CA VAL A 64 4.56 -21.54 -12.34
C VAL A 64 4.83 -22.94 -11.79
N LEU A 65 4.16 -23.31 -10.70
CA LEU A 65 4.31 -24.63 -10.06
C LEU A 65 3.77 -25.79 -10.93
N GLN A 66 2.78 -25.51 -11.77
CA GLN A 66 2.21 -26.46 -12.73
C GLN A 66 2.97 -26.54 -14.05
N ASP A 67 4.00 -25.71 -14.26
CA ASP A 67 4.82 -25.77 -15.46
C ASP A 67 5.54 -27.15 -15.55
N PRO A 68 5.47 -27.87 -16.68
CA PRO A 68 6.05 -29.21 -16.78
C PRO A 68 7.57 -29.27 -16.58
N ILE A 69 8.28 -28.17 -16.89
CA ILE A 69 9.74 -28.10 -16.85
C ILE A 69 10.20 -27.42 -15.56
N LEU A 70 9.64 -26.26 -15.25
CA LEU A 70 10.04 -25.42 -14.12
C LEU A 70 9.37 -25.87 -12.81
N GLY A 71 8.14 -26.39 -12.89
CA GLY A 71 7.28 -26.71 -11.76
C GLY A 71 7.93 -27.60 -10.70
N PRO A 72 8.57 -28.73 -11.04
CA PRO A 72 9.21 -29.60 -10.05
C PRO A 72 10.32 -28.88 -9.25
N VAL A 73 11.13 -28.05 -9.91
CA VAL A 73 12.24 -27.35 -9.25
C VAL A 73 11.73 -26.16 -8.45
N CYS A 74 10.74 -25.43 -8.97
CA CYS A 74 10.08 -24.34 -8.26
C CYS A 74 9.33 -24.83 -7.01
N SER A 75 8.69 -26.00 -7.09
CA SER A 75 7.99 -26.62 -5.95
C SER A 75 8.96 -26.96 -4.83
N ALA A 76 10.09 -27.59 -5.15
CA ALA A 76 11.13 -27.89 -4.16
C ALA A 76 11.67 -26.62 -3.48
N MET A 77 11.97 -25.56 -4.26
CA MET A 77 12.43 -24.29 -3.70
C MET A 77 11.38 -23.59 -2.82
N PHE A 78 10.09 -23.73 -3.18
CA PHE A 78 8.98 -23.17 -2.41
C PHE A 78 8.80 -23.91 -1.07
N GLU A 79 8.83 -25.25 -1.09
CA GLU A 79 8.76 -26.09 0.12
C GLU A 79 9.95 -25.85 1.07
N GLU A 80 11.12 -25.57 0.54
CA GLU A 80 12.33 -25.22 1.31
C GLU A 80 12.33 -23.76 1.82
N GLY A 81 11.34 -22.94 1.43
CA GLY A 81 11.26 -21.51 1.78
C GLY A 81 12.33 -20.65 1.09
N GLU A 82 12.97 -21.14 0.02
CA GLU A 82 13.93 -20.35 -0.76
C GLU A 82 13.23 -19.25 -1.57
N VAL A 83 12.01 -19.52 -2.04
CA VAL A 83 11.15 -18.65 -2.85
C VAL A 83 9.73 -18.59 -2.27
N ASP A 84 9.10 -17.43 -2.37
CA ASP A 84 7.68 -17.21 -2.05
C ASP A 84 6.84 -17.05 -3.33
N ASP A 85 5.53 -16.88 -3.17
CA ASP A 85 4.58 -16.72 -4.29
C ASP A 85 4.97 -15.60 -5.26
N ARG A 86 5.34 -14.44 -4.73
CA ARG A 86 5.73 -13.28 -5.54
C ARG A 86 7.02 -13.54 -6.28
N PHE A 87 7.98 -14.20 -5.63
CA PHE A 87 9.27 -14.50 -6.24
C PHE A 87 9.13 -15.56 -7.34
N LEU A 88 8.21 -16.51 -7.23
CA LEU A 88 7.88 -17.45 -8.32
C LEU A 88 7.43 -16.71 -9.58
N ILE A 89 6.53 -15.72 -9.46
CA ILE A 89 6.08 -14.90 -10.58
C ILE A 89 7.25 -14.13 -11.20
N ILE A 90 8.12 -13.51 -10.37
CA ILE A 90 9.31 -12.78 -10.85
C ILE A 90 10.24 -13.70 -11.65
N LEU A 91 10.52 -14.91 -11.15
CA LEU A 91 11.35 -15.88 -11.86
C LEU A 91 10.71 -16.29 -13.19
N PHE A 92 9.42 -16.58 -13.19
CA PHE A 92 8.70 -16.98 -14.39
C PHE A 92 8.71 -15.88 -15.47
N LEU A 93 8.35 -14.64 -15.12
CA LEU A 93 8.40 -13.50 -16.04
C LEU A 93 9.82 -13.27 -16.59
N THR A 94 10.84 -13.38 -15.73
CA THR A 94 12.23 -13.23 -16.17
C THR A 94 12.61 -14.33 -17.16
N LEU A 95 12.25 -15.58 -16.90
CA LEU A 95 12.55 -16.70 -17.79
C LEU A 95 11.82 -16.59 -19.13
N GLU A 96 10.50 -16.36 -19.10
CA GLU A 96 9.69 -16.20 -20.31
C GLU A 96 10.16 -15.01 -21.17
N SER A 97 10.65 -13.94 -20.55
CA SER A 97 11.23 -12.80 -21.27
C SER A 97 12.54 -13.13 -22.00
N LEU A 98 13.26 -14.16 -21.55
CA LEU A 98 14.54 -14.61 -22.13
C LEU A 98 14.36 -15.76 -23.12
N ARG A 99 13.28 -16.55 -22.98
CA ARG A 99 12.93 -17.66 -23.88
C ARG A 99 12.68 -17.15 -25.30
N LYS A 100 13.36 -17.73 -26.29
CA LYS A 100 13.18 -17.34 -27.70
C LYS A 100 11.78 -17.70 -28.23
N ASN A 101 11.25 -18.84 -27.78
CA ASN A 101 9.99 -19.41 -28.23
C ASN A 101 8.90 -19.39 -27.15
N SER A 102 8.87 -18.34 -26.33
CA SER A 102 7.85 -18.17 -25.30
C SER A 102 6.45 -18.06 -25.92
N SER A 103 5.51 -18.87 -25.43
CA SER A 103 4.09 -18.73 -25.77
C SER A 103 3.49 -17.43 -25.24
N TRP A 104 4.12 -16.81 -24.24
CA TRP A 104 3.72 -15.55 -23.62
C TRP A 104 4.32 -14.33 -24.32
N LYS A 105 5.19 -14.53 -25.31
CA LYS A 105 5.90 -13.46 -25.98
C LYS A 105 4.98 -12.32 -26.49
N PRO A 106 3.81 -12.58 -27.11
CA PRO A 106 2.92 -11.49 -27.53
C PRO A 106 2.45 -10.60 -26.37
N TYR A 107 2.18 -11.18 -25.19
CA TYR A 107 1.84 -10.43 -23.98
C TYR A 107 3.06 -9.70 -23.39
N LEU A 108 4.21 -10.36 -23.30
CA LEU A 108 5.43 -9.74 -22.76
C LEU A 108 5.93 -8.57 -23.61
N ASP A 109 5.76 -8.64 -24.94
CA ASP A 109 6.22 -7.60 -25.87
C ASP A 109 5.42 -6.29 -25.77
N VAL A 110 4.19 -6.34 -25.23
CA VAL A 110 3.31 -5.16 -24.99
C VAL A 110 3.43 -4.58 -23.59
N LEU A 111 4.10 -5.27 -22.66
CA LEU A 111 4.31 -4.73 -21.32
C LEU A 111 5.19 -3.46 -21.36
N PRO A 112 4.95 -2.49 -20.46
CA PRO A 112 5.80 -1.32 -20.34
C PRO A 112 7.25 -1.68 -20.03
N THR A 113 8.18 -0.99 -20.69
CA THR A 113 9.64 -1.15 -20.46
C THR A 113 10.23 -0.09 -19.53
N THR A 114 9.44 0.92 -19.18
CA THR A 114 9.76 1.95 -18.19
C THR A 114 8.54 2.25 -17.34
N PHE A 115 8.74 2.69 -16.10
CA PHE A 115 7.66 2.97 -15.15
C PHE A 115 7.87 4.33 -14.49
N GLY A 116 6.76 4.97 -14.10
CA GLY A 116 6.79 6.27 -13.41
C GLY A 116 6.99 6.18 -11.89
N ASN A 117 7.33 5.01 -11.35
CA ASN A 117 7.52 4.84 -9.92
C ASN A 117 8.96 5.20 -9.49
N PRO A 118 9.19 5.60 -8.23
CA PRO A 118 10.49 6.07 -7.75
C PRO A 118 11.66 5.08 -7.89
N LEU A 119 11.39 3.77 -8.02
CA LEU A 119 12.45 2.78 -8.28
C LEU A 119 13.09 2.99 -9.65
N TRP A 120 12.40 3.63 -10.59
CA TRP A 120 12.87 3.95 -11.94
C TRP A 120 13.39 5.38 -12.09
N PHE A 121 13.29 6.20 -11.04
CA PHE A 121 13.76 7.57 -11.09
C PHE A 121 15.29 7.63 -11.21
N SER A 122 15.75 8.55 -12.05
CA SER A 122 17.11 9.07 -12.02
C SER A 122 17.45 9.70 -10.66
N ASN A 123 18.73 9.91 -10.39
CA ASN A 123 19.16 10.53 -9.13
C ASN A 123 18.55 11.92 -8.96
N ASP A 124 18.49 12.73 -10.01
CA ASP A 124 17.91 14.08 -9.97
C ASP A 124 16.39 14.06 -9.71
N GLU A 125 15.65 13.10 -10.29
CA GLU A 125 14.21 12.94 -10.03
C GLU A 125 13.94 12.42 -8.62
N LEU A 126 14.79 11.53 -8.12
CA LEU A 126 14.67 11.01 -6.76
C LEU A 126 14.99 12.09 -5.72
N LEU A 127 15.95 12.98 -5.98
CA LEU A 127 16.24 14.12 -5.13
C LEU A 127 15.04 15.06 -4.94
N GLU A 128 14.12 15.11 -5.91
CA GLU A 128 12.86 15.85 -5.74
C GLU A 128 12.02 15.32 -4.58
N LEU A 129 12.17 14.04 -4.19
CA LEU A 129 11.47 13.43 -3.05
C LEU A 129 12.21 13.60 -1.72
N ARG A 130 13.41 14.21 -1.70
CA ARG A 130 14.25 14.31 -0.51
C ARG A 130 13.49 14.89 0.69
N GLY A 131 13.67 14.26 1.85
CA GLY A 131 13.02 14.64 3.10
C GLY A 131 11.64 13.98 3.31
N THR A 132 11.13 13.24 2.34
CA THR A 132 9.90 12.44 2.51
C THR A 132 10.21 11.02 3.01
N THR A 133 9.19 10.37 3.57
CA THR A 133 9.15 8.93 3.86
C THR A 133 9.40 8.10 2.60
N LEU A 134 8.76 8.47 1.49
CA LEU A 134 8.88 7.80 0.20
C LEU A 134 10.32 7.79 -0.34
N PHE A 135 11.09 8.86 -0.15
CA PHE A 135 12.50 8.90 -0.55
C PHE A 135 13.32 7.82 0.17
N LYS A 136 13.23 7.77 1.50
CA LYS A 136 13.95 6.79 2.32
C LYS A 136 13.53 5.35 1.97
N ALA A 137 12.22 5.13 1.84
CA ALA A 137 11.67 3.83 1.46
C ALA A 137 12.17 3.39 0.08
N THR A 138 12.25 4.32 -0.88
CA THR A 138 12.75 4.06 -2.24
C THR A 138 14.24 3.69 -2.24
N GLU A 139 15.08 4.44 -1.51
CA GLU A 139 16.52 4.14 -1.42
C GLU A 139 16.78 2.78 -0.77
N LEU A 140 16.07 2.48 0.32
CA LEU A 140 16.17 1.18 0.99
C LEU A 140 15.73 0.05 0.05
N GLN A 141 14.61 0.22 -0.65
CA GLN A 141 14.11 -0.79 -1.57
C GLN A 141 15.04 -1.01 -2.76
N LYS A 142 15.65 0.05 -3.35
CA LYS A 142 16.65 -0.09 -4.41
C LYS A 142 17.83 -0.97 -3.94
N LYS A 143 18.33 -0.74 -2.73
CA LYS A 143 19.41 -1.56 -2.13
C LYS A 143 18.98 -3.01 -1.90
N ASN A 144 17.79 -3.22 -1.34
CA ASN A 144 17.26 -4.56 -1.08
C ASN A 144 17.07 -5.37 -2.37
N LEU A 145 16.53 -4.74 -3.42
CA LEU A 145 16.32 -5.38 -4.72
C LEU A 145 17.64 -5.74 -5.39
N GLN A 146 18.65 -4.86 -5.33
CA GLN A 146 19.99 -5.15 -5.84
C GLN A 146 20.61 -6.35 -5.12
N SER A 147 20.53 -6.38 -3.78
CA SER A 147 21.02 -7.49 -2.98
C SER A 147 20.31 -8.81 -3.31
N LEU A 148 18.98 -8.77 -3.45
CA LEU A 148 18.18 -9.94 -3.83
C LEU A 148 18.57 -10.45 -5.22
N TYR A 149 18.79 -9.55 -6.18
CA TYR A 149 19.20 -9.89 -7.53
C TYR A 149 20.54 -10.65 -7.55
N ASP A 150 21.55 -10.08 -6.88
CA ASP A 150 22.90 -10.63 -6.85
C ASP A 150 22.98 -11.94 -6.05
N ALA A 151 22.25 -12.03 -4.94
CA ALA A 151 22.28 -13.19 -4.05
C ALA A 151 21.46 -14.37 -4.58
N LYS A 152 20.27 -14.12 -5.16
CA LYS A 152 19.31 -15.17 -5.54
C LYS A 152 18.97 -15.19 -7.02
N VAL A 153 18.39 -14.10 -7.56
CA VAL A 153 17.76 -14.08 -8.89
C VAL A 153 18.70 -14.57 -9.98
N LYS A 154 19.91 -14.01 -10.05
CA LYS A 154 20.90 -14.32 -11.09
C LYS A 154 21.26 -15.81 -11.13
N ARG A 155 21.44 -16.42 -9.96
CA ARG A 155 21.77 -17.85 -9.82
C ARG A 155 20.59 -18.73 -10.23
N LEU A 156 19.39 -18.42 -9.74
CA LEU A 156 18.19 -19.22 -9.99
C LEU A 156 17.76 -19.14 -11.46
N VAL A 157 17.72 -17.96 -12.06
CA VAL A 157 17.40 -17.78 -13.49
C VAL A 157 18.40 -18.57 -14.35
N LYS A 158 19.70 -18.50 -14.06
CA LYS A 158 20.70 -19.27 -14.79
C LYS A 158 20.48 -20.79 -14.64
N LYS A 159 20.17 -21.28 -13.43
CA LYS A 159 19.86 -22.70 -13.17
C LYS A 159 18.63 -23.15 -13.97
N LEU A 160 17.58 -22.34 -13.99
CA LEU A 160 16.32 -22.67 -14.66
C LEU A 160 16.44 -22.61 -16.20
N LEU A 161 17.18 -21.65 -16.75
CA LEU A 161 17.49 -21.63 -18.20
C LEU A 161 18.30 -22.83 -18.67
N ILE A 162 19.20 -23.37 -17.83
CA ILE A 162 19.94 -24.60 -18.15
C ILE A 162 18.98 -25.79 -18.25
N LEU A 163 18.06 -25.90 -17.30
CA LEU A 163 17.07 -26.99 -17.27
C LEU A 163 16.13 -26.94 -18.48
N ASP A 164 15.81 -25.74 -18.93
CA ASP A 164 14.94 -25.50 -20.08
C ASP A 164 15.62 -25.76 -21.44
N GLY A 165 16.95 -25.94 -21.46
CA GLY A 165 17.72 -26.24 -22.68
C GLY A 165 18.04 -25.03 -23.57
N ASP A 166 17.77 -23.81 -23.11
CA ASP A 166 17.77 -22.58 -23.94
C ASP A 166 19.11 -21.80 -23.94
N LEU A 167 20.23 -22.43 -23.60
CA LEU A 167 21.50 -21.73 -23.34
C LEU A 167 22.36 -21.47 -24.59
N GLU A 168 21.88 -20.65 -25.53
CA GLU A 168 22.74 -20.04 -26.56
C GLU A 168 23.07 -18.59 -26.19
N SER A 169 24.19 -18.38 -25.48
CA SER A 169 24.80 -17.07 -25.16
C SER A 169 23.82 -15.92 -24.87
N ILE A 170 22.73 -16.18 -24.16
CA ILE A 170 21.75 -15.15 -23.85
C ILE A 170 22.40 -14.23 -22.82
N PRO A 171 22.55 -12.92 -23.10
CA PRO A 171 22.98 -11.99 -22.07
C PRO A 171 21.94 -12.08 -20.97
N LEU A 172 22.34 -12.56 -19.78
CA LEU A 172 21.52 -12.39 -18.59
C LEU A 172 21.08 -10.92 -18.55
N PRO A 173 19.84 -10.61 -18.12
CA PRO A 173 19.39 -9.24 -18.03
C PRO A 173 20.51 -8.45 -17.38
N ARG A 174 20.99 -7.41 -18.08
CA ARG A 174 21.66 -6.33 -17.34
C ARG A 174 20.64 -5.88 -16.28
N SER A 175 21.09 -5.17 -15.27
CA SER A 175 20.22 -4.58 -14.25
C SER A 175 19.21 -3.56 -14.85
N SER A 176 18.66 -3.77 -16.05
CA SER A 176 17.66 -2.94 -16.70
C SER A 176 16.36 -2.84 -15.89
N VAL A 177 16.11 -3.81 -14.99
CA VAL A 177 14.99 -3.78 -14.05
C VAL A 177 15.30 -2.88 -12.83
N PHE A 178 16.58 -2.59 -12.56
CA PHE A 178 17.02 -1.84 -11.37
C PHE A 178 18.11 -0.83 -11.74
N PRO A 179 17.86 0.49 -11.69
CA PRO A 179 18.82 1.49 -12.15
C PRO A 179 20.22 1.24 -11.57
N GLN A 180 21.24 1.19 -12.44
CA GLN A 180 22.62 1.11 -12.00
C GLN A 180 22.95 2.38 -11.20
N VAL A 181 23.04 2.25 -9.88
CA VAL A 181 23.65 3.28 -9.04
C VAL A 181 25.16 3.15 -9.20
N GLN A 182 25.83 4.20 -9.67
CA GLN A 182 27.28 4.28 -9.63
C GLN A 182 27.70 4.43 -8.17
N ASP A 183 28.24 3.37 -7.58
CA ASP A 183 28.78 3.39 -6.22
C ASP A 183 30.03 4.28 -6.16
N GLU A 184 29.89 5.46 -5.55
CA GLU A 184 31.02 6.13 -4.92
C GLU A 184 31.27 5.46 -3.56
N GLN A 185 32.41 4.77 -3.49
CA GLN A 185 32.89 4.04 -2.32
C GLN A 185 32.93 4.93 -1.06
N GLN A 186 32.14 4.59 -0.04
CA GLN A 186 32.51 4.86 1.34
C GLN A 186 32.30 3.62 2.21
N ASN A 187 33.44 3.01 2.55
CA ASN A 187 33.59 2.03 3.60
C ASN A 187 33.06 2.59 4.92
N HIS A 188 32.12 1.90 5.57
CA HIS A 188 32.20 1.64 7.01
C HIS A 188 31.36 0.40 7.35
N ALA A 189 32.05 -0.65 7.76
CA ALA A 189 31.47 -1.88 8.26
C ALA A 189 30.77 -1.62 9.60
N SER A 190 29.57 -2.16 9.77
CA SER A 190 29.00 -2.51 11.08
C SER A 190 27.94 -3.59 10.90
N ASN A 191 28.19 -4.75 11.49
CA ASN A 191 27.26 -5.85 11.64
C ASN A 191 26.02 -5.40 12.41
N SER A 192 24.82 -5.69 11.89
CA SER A 192 23.66 -5.90 12.75
C SER A 192 22.70 -6.92 12.13
N LYS A 193 22.11 -7.71 13.02
CA LYS A 193 21.39 -8.95 12.77
C LYS A 193 20.07 -8.73 12.04
N LEU A 194 19.75 -9.70 11.19
CA LEU A 194 18.43 -10.01 10.65
C LEU A 194 17.34 -9.87 11.74
N GLY A 195 16.39 -8.98 11.51
CA GLY A 195 15.08 -9.00 12.13
C GLY A 195 14.06 -9.20 11.00
N ASN A 196 13.38 -10.34 11.01
CA ASN A 196 12.22 -10.59 10.17
C ASN A 196 11.15 -9.55 10.51
N GLY A 197 10.81 -8.70 9.54
CA GLY A 197 9.64 -7.85 9.60
C GLY A 197 8.41 -8.68 9.27
N ASP A 198 7.70 -9.07 10.33
CA ASP A 198 6.40 -9.72 10.33
C ASP A 198 5.31 -8.84 9.69
N ASP A 199 4.27 -9.51 9.24
CA ASP A 199 3.25 -9.13 8.28
C ASP A 199 2.54 -7.80 8.54
N GLY A 200 2.49 -6.96 7.50
CA GLY A 200 1.51 -5.90 7.40
C GLY A 200 0.12 -6.51 7.24
N LYS A 201 -0.64 -6.58 8.34
CA LYS A 201 -2.08 -6.84 8.33
C LYS A 201 -2.77 -5.91 7.32
N LYS A 202 -3.33 -6.53 6.29
CA LYS A 202 -4.20 -5.89 5.31
C LYS A 202 -5.45 -5.38 6.04
N HIS A 203 -5.61 -4.06 6.13
CA HIS A 203 -6.88 -3.46 6.51
C HIS A 203 -7.83 -3.54 5.32
N GLU A 204 -8.71 -4.53 5.35
CA GLU A 204 -9.87 -4.63 4.45
C GLU A 204 -10.85 -3.50 4.75
N VAL A 205 -11.25 -2.78 3.70
CA VAL A 205 -12.37 -1.83 3.77
C VAL A 205 -13.59 -2.56 3.23
N GLU A 206 -14.44 -3.04 4.13
CA GLU A 206 -15.74 -3.61 3.79
C GLU A 206 -16.63 -2.54 3.14
N SER A 207 -16.99 -2.74 1.88
CA SER A 207 -18.14 -2.10 1.25
C SER A 207 -19.41 -2.83 1.67
N GLN A 208 -20.14 -2.29 2.66
CA GLN A 208 -21.46 -2.82 3.05
C GLN A 208 -22.50 -2.45 1.98
N VAL A 209 -23.02 -3.46 1.28
CA VAL A 209 -24.32 -3.40 0.58
C VAL A 209 -25.27 -4.31 1.33
N VAL A 210 -26.41 -3.77 1.73
CA VAL A 210 -27.42 -4.45 2.56
C VAL A 210 -28.33 -5.32 1.69
N GLY A 211 -28.43 -6.61 2.06
CA GLY A 211 -29.65 -7.42 2.00
C GLY A 211 -29.73 -8.50 0.90
N VAL A 212 -29.65 -9.77 1.30
CA VAL A 212 -30.79 -10.70 1.56
C VAL A 212 -30.23 -12.11 1.82
N ASP A 213 -30.72 -12.76 2.87
CA ASP A 213 -30.35 -14.10 3.33
C ASP A 213 -30.48 -15.19 2.25
N SER A 214 -29.39 -15.92 2.04
CA SER A 214 -29.42 -17.33 1.62
C SER A 214 -28.15 -18.01 2.14
N SER A 215 -28.32 -18.92 3.07
CA SER A 215 -27.28 -19.74 3.69
C SER A 215 -26.52 -20.57 2.63
N SER A 216 -25.33 -20.10 2.25
CA SER A 216 -24.32 -20.91 1.54
C SER A 216 -23.06 -20.96 2.38
N ILE A 217 -22.55 -22.17 2.58
CA ILE A 217 -21.27 -22.46 3.24
C ILE A 217 -20.19 -21.57 2.59
N GLN A 218 -19.74 -20.54 3.31
CA GLN A 218 -18.63 -19.68 2.88
C GLN A 218 -17.37 -20.55 2.86
N GLY A 219 -16.97 -21.02 1.68
CA GLY A 219 -15.59 -21.43 1.46
C GLY A 219 -14.72 -20.19 1.67
N GLU A 220 -13.62 -20.33 2.42
CA GLU A 220 -12.64 -19.25 2.56
C GLU A 220 -12.17 -18.81 1.18
N THR A 221 -12.39 -17.54 0.83
CA THR A 221 -11.91 -16.96 -0.42
C THR A 221 -10.39 -16.88 -0.37
N VAL A 222 -9.71 -17.74 -1.13
CA VAL A 222 -8.26 -17.70 -1.28
C VAL A 222 -7.89 -16.61 -2.29
N TRP A 223 -7.19 -15.57 -1.83
CA TRP A 223 -6.66 -14.52 -2.68
C TRP A 223 -5.32 -14.95 -3.28
N VAL A 224 -5.25 -14.99 -4.62
CA VAL A 224 -4.02 -15.33 -5.36
C VAL A 224 -3.56 -14.11 -6.14
N GLU A 225 -2.33 -13.66 -5.90
CA GLU A 225 -1.72 -12.60 -6.71
C GLU A 225 -1.34 -13.14 -8.10
N GLY A 226 -1.50 -12.31 -9.13
CA GLY A 226 -1.13 -12.69 -10.50
C GLY A 226 -1.35 -11.58 -11.52
N LEU A 227 -0.90 -11.84 -12.74
CA LEU A 227 -1.16 -10.98 -13.89
C LEU A 227 -2.22 -11.62 -14.78
N VAL A 228 -3.19 -10.83 -15.24
CA VAL A 228 -4.27 -11.30 -16.12
C VAL A 228 -4.21 -10.49 -17.42
N PRO A 229 -3.62 -11.06 -18.50
CA PRO A 229 -3.44 -10.38 -19.77
C PRO A 229 -4.75 -9.81 -20.32
N GLY A 230 -4.78 -8.51 -20.55
CA GLY A 230 -5.94 -7.80 -21.08
C GLY A 230 -6.68 -7.03 -19.98
N ILE A 231 -7.02 -7.67 -18.85
CA ILE A 231 -7.64 -6.96 -17.72
C ILE A 231 -6.64 -5.98 -17.09
N ASP A 232 -5.36 -6.33 -17.08
CA ASP A 232 -4.26 -5.49 -16.60
C ASP A 232 -4.00 -4.21 -17.41
N PHE A 233 -4.68 -4.01 -18.55
CA PHE A 233 -4.69 -2.75 -19.29
C PHE A 233 -5.69 -1.71 -18.75
N CYS A 234 -6.55 -2.07 -17.80
CA CYS A 234 -7.53 -1.13 -17.24
C CYS A 234 -6.83 -0.06 -16.41
N ASN A 235 -6.93 1.21 -16.79
CA ASN A 235 -6.39 2.32 -16.00
C ASN A 235 -7.25 2.65 -14.78
N HIS A 236 -6.64 3.35 -13.82
CA HIS A 236 -7.32 3.77 -12.60
C HIS A 236 -8.19 5.02 -12.79
N ASP A 237 -9.40 5.00 -12.23
CA ASP A 237 -10.16 6.21 -11.87
C ASP A 237 -10.81 6.05 -10.49
N LEU A 238 -11.06 7.18 -9.82
CA LEU A 238 -11.82 7.23 -8.57
C LEU A 238 -13.30 6.87 -8.78
N LYS A 239 -13.82 7.14 -9.98
CA LYS A 239 -15.15 6.74 -10.44
C LYS A 239 -14.96 5.63 -11.47
N ALA A 240 -14.68 4.43 -10.97
CA ALA A 240 -14.52 3.24 -11.78
C ALA A 240 -15.74 3.01 -12.67
N ALA A 241 -15.51 2.77 -13.95
CA ALA A 241 -16.55 2.47 -14.91
C ALA A 241 -16.85 0.95 -14.98
N ALA A 242 -15.91 0.14 -14.49
CA ALA A 242 -16.02 -1.30 -14.43
C ALA A 242 -15.43 -1.91 -13.15
N THR A 243 -15.83 -3.14 -12.84
CA THR A 243 -15.24 -4.04 -11.85
C THR A 243 -14.86 -5.36 -12.51
N TRP A 244 -14.06 -6.18 -11.85
CA TRP A 244 -13.73 -7.52 -12.35
C TRP A 244 -14.21 -8.59 -11.37
N GLU A 245 -14.53 -9.75 -11.90
CA GLU A 245 -15.01 -10.92 -11.14
C GLU A 245 -14.43 -12.22 -11.72
N VAL A 246 -14.51 -13.29 -10.93
CA VAL A 246 -14.09 -14.65 -11.35
C VAL A 246 -15.31 -15.53 -11.52
N ASP A 247 -15.48 -16.10 -12.71
CA ASP A 247 -16.51 -17.09 -13.01
C ASP A 247 -15.90 -18.49 -13.09
N GLY A 248 -16.07 -19.25 -12.01
CA GLY A 248 -15.58 -20.63 -11.94
C GLY A 248 -16.39 -21.62 -12.82
N THR A 249 -17.63 -21.28 -13.17
CA THR A 249 -18.56 -22.22 -13.83
C THR A 249 -18.83 -21.89 -15.29
N GLY A 250 -18.61 -20.65 -15.70
CA GLY A 250 -19.05 -20.11 -16.99
C GLY A 250 -20.52 -19.70 -16.99
N SER A 251 -21.17 -19.53 -15.83
CA SER A 251 -22.58 -19.14 -15.77
C SER A 251 -22.81 -17.69 -16.20
N ALA A 252 -21.87 -16.79 -15.89
CA ALA A 252 -21.92 -15.39 -16.28
C ALA A 252 -21.30 -15.19 -17.66
N THR A 253 -20.19 -15.86 -17.95
CA THR A 253 -19.40 -15.59 -19.16
C THR A 253 -19.57 -16.62 -20.27
N SER A 254 -20.24 -17.76 -20.04
CA SER A 254 -20.18 -18.94 -20.92
C SER A 254 -18.77 -19.54 -21.09
N VAL A 255 -17.76 -19.03 -20.37
CA VAL A 255 -16.38 -19.51 -20.38
C VAL A 255 -16.02 -19.96 -18.94
N PRO A 256 -15.93 -21.27 -18.67
CA PRO A 256 -15.61 -21.74 -17.32
C PRO A 256 -14.18 -21.35 -16.93
N LEU A 257 -13.95 -21.17 -15.63
CA LEU A 257 -12.66 -20.76 -15.07
C LEU A 257 -12.11 -19.51 -15.77
N SER A 258 -12.90 -18.44 -15.80
CA SER A 258 -12.51 -17.16 -16.41
C SER A 258 -12.54 -16.01 -15.39
N MET A 259 -11.74 -14.98 -15.65
CA MET A 259 -11.92 -13.66 -15.05
C MET A 259 -12.57 -12.76 -16.10
N TYR A 260 -13.50 -11.91 -15.69
CA TYR A 260 -14.17 -11.00 -16.60
C TYR A 260 -14.31 -9.60 -16.02
N LEU A 261 -14.39 -8.63 -16.93
CA LEU A 261 -14.63 -7.22 -16.62
C LEU A 261 -16.11 -6.90 -16.86
N LEU A 262 -16.77 -6.35 -15.86
CA LEU A 262 -18.19 -6.04 -15.83
C LEU A 262 -18.39 -4.52 -15.72
N SER A 263 -19.24 -3.96 -16.58
CA SER A 263 -19.65 -2.56 -16.51
C SER A 263 -20.47 -2.29 -15.25
N VAL A 264 -20.24 -1.16 -14.59
CA VAL A 264 -21.11 -0.69 -13.48
C VAL A 264 -22.39 -0.07 -14.08
N GLU A 265 -23.57 -0.42 -13.56
CA GLU A 265 -24.90 -0.10 -14.15
C GLU A 265 -25.17 1.40 -14.41
N GLU A 266 -24.44 2.31 -13.78
CA GLU A 266 -24.58 3.77 -13.94
C GLU A 266 -23.63 4.37 -14.99
N ALA A 267 -22.71 3.58 -15.55
CA ALA A 267 -21.78 4.03 -16.58
C ALA A 267 -22.46 3.94 -17.96
N HIS A 268 -23.16 5.00 -18.36
CA HIS A 268 -23.52 5.21 -19.76
C HIS A 268 -22.26 5.51 -20.57
N HIS A 269 -21.57 4.44 -21.01
CA HIS A 269 -20.36 4.59 -21.79
C HIS A 269 -20.70 5.12 -23.18
N GLN A 270 -20.20 6.31 -23.49
CA GLN A 270 -20.15 6.73 -24.88
C GLN A 270 -19.08 5.90 -25.59
N ILE A 271 -19.36 5.46 -26.82
CA ILE A 271 -18.39 4.72 -27.63
C ILE A 271 -17.10 5.54 -27.70
N GLY A 272 -15.97 4.89 -27.41
CA GLY A 272 -14.66 5.55 -27.36
C GLY A 272 -14.30 6.21 -26.03
N GLU A 273 -15.13 6.14 -25.00
CA GLU A 273 -14.73 6.52 -23.63
C GLU A 273 -13.85 5.44 -22.99
N GLU A 274 -12.87 5.86 -22.19
CA GLU A 274 -11.96 4.96 -21.48
C GLU A 274 -12.72 4.25 -20.34
N ILE A 275 -12.63 2.92 -20.33
CA ILE A 275 -13.15 2.06 -19.26
C ILE A 275 -12.07 1.92 -18.19
N SER A 276 -12.31 2.52 -17.04
CA SER A 276 -11.42 2.50 -15.89
C SER A 276 -11.91 1.58 -14.79
N ILE A 277 -10.99 1.11 -13.95
CA ILE A 277 -11.30 0.39 -12.71
C ILE A 277 -10.79 1.18 -11.50
N SER A 278 -11.23 0.84 -10.30
CA SER A 278 -10.63 1.36 -9.08
C SER A 278 -9.50 0.44 -8.65
N TYR A 279 -8.28 0.99 -8.52
CA TYR A 279 -7.18 0.29 -7.86
C TYR A 279 -7.35 0.28 -6.33
N GLY A 280 -8.39 0.93 -5.82
CA GLY A 280 -8.66 1.11 -4.40
C GLY A 280 -8.49 2.58 -3.97
N ASN A 281 -8.94 2.88 -2.76
CA ASN A 281 -8.85 4.21 -2.15
C ASN A 281 -7.44 4.49 -1.64
N LYS A 282 -6.50 4.71 -2.56
CA LYS A 282 -5.06 4.87 -2.26
C LYS A 282 -4.64 6.34 -2.20
N GLY A 283 -3.74 6.63 -1.27
CA GLY A 283 -3.08 7.93 -1.17
C GLY A 283 -2.00 8.12 -2.23
N ASN A 284 -1.52 9.36 -2.42
CA ASN A 284 -0.53 9.63 -3.46
C ASN A 284 0.84 8.98 -3.18
N GLU A 285 1.17 8.71 -1.91
CA GLU A 285 2.38 7.95 -1.57
C GLU A 285 2.34 6.56 -2.20
N GLU A 286 1.24 5.84 -1.99
CA GLU A 286 1.06 4.48 -2.48
C GLU A 286 0.87 4.43 -4.00
N LEU A 287 0.07 5.34 -4.58
CA LEU A 287 -0.11 5.44 -6.03
C LEU A 287 1.23 5.69 -6.75
N LEU A 288 2.06 6.59 -6.22
CA LEU A 288 3.35 6.89 -6.81
C LEU A 288 4.31 5.72 -6.66
N TYR A 289 4.37 5.11 -5.47
CA TYR A 289 5.29 4.01 -5.18
C TYR A 289 4.97 2.74 -5.97
N LEU A 290 3.69 2.34 -6.03
CA LEU A 290 3.29 1.07 -6.64
C LEU A 290 2.99 1.20 -8.14
N TYR A 291 2.38 2.31 -8.57
CA TYR A 291 1.86 2.45 -9.94
C TYR A 291 2.54 3.55 -10.76
N GLY A 292 3.28 4.47 -10.12
CA GLY A 292 4.04 5.50 -10.84
C GLY A 292 3.23 6.67 -11.36
N PHE A 293 2.13 7.00 -10.68
CA PHE A 293 1.36 8.22 -10.95
C PHE A 293 0.80 8.81 -9.65
N VAL A 294 0.27 10.03 -9.74
CA VAL A 294 -0.40 10.71 -8.63
C VAL A 294 -1.69 11.34 -9.14
N ILE A 295 -2.64 11.55 -8.23
CA ILE A 295 -3.89 12.26 -8.52
C ILE A 295 -3.79 13.65 -7.90
N ASP A 296 -4.02 14.69 -8.70
CA ASP A 296 -4.06 16.05 -8.16
C ASP A 296 -5.26 16.21 -7.21
N ASN A 297 -5.04 16.84 -6.07
CA ASN A 297 -6.02 16.98 -4.99
C ASN A 297 -6.69 15.67 -4.53
N ASN A 298 -5.98 14.54 -4.60
CA ASN A 298 -6.47 13.21 -4.20
C ASN A 298 -7.29 13.25 -2.88
N PRO A 299 -8.57 12.81 -2.88
CA PRO A 299 -9.41 12.79 -1.68
C PRO A 299 -8.97 11.73 -0.66
N ASN A 300 -8.31 10.67 -1.12
CA ASN A 300 -7.85 9.53 -0.32
C ASN A 300 -6.40 9.70 0.18
N ASP A 301 -5.81 10.89 0.01
CA ASP A 301 -4.44 11.16 0.44
C ASP A 301 -4.30 11.10 1.97
N TYR A 302 -3.13 10.73 2.45
CA TYR A 302 -2.83 10.58 3.87
C TYR A 302 -1.38 10.94 4.15
N ILE A 303 -1.07 11.21 5.43
CA ILE A 303 0.32 11.30 5.90
C ILE A 303 0.60 10.17 6.89
N MET A 304 1.83 9.68 6.91
CA MET A 304 2.30 8.76 7.94
C MET A 304 3.07 9.53 8.99
N VAL A 305 2.57 9.47 10.23
CA VAL A 305 3.26 10.03 11.41
C VAL A 305 3.86 8.86 12.16
N HIS A 306 5.16 8.92 12.46
CA HIS A 306 5.83 7.89 13.26
C HIS A 306 6.75 8.51 14.29
N TYR A 307 6.81 7.87 15.45
CA TYR A 307 7.88 8.06 16.41
C TYR A 307 9.04 7.13 16.04
N PRO A 308 10.27 7.63 15.81
CA PRO A 308 11.41 6.78 15.46
C PRO A 308 11.74 5.78 16.58
N ALA A 309 11.73 4.48 16.27
CA ALA A 309 11.95 3.43 17.26
C ALA A 309 13.35 3.52 17.90
N GLU A 310 14.34 4.04 17.18
CA GLU A 310 15.69 4.22 17.70
C GLU A 310 15.75 5.33 18.76
N ALA A 311 14.92 6.36 18.61
CA ALA A 311 14.91 7.51 19.52
C ALA A 311 14.37 7.14 20.91
N ILE A 312 13.60 6.04 21.04
CA ILE A 312 13.06 5.63 22.34
C ILE A 312 14.14 5.24 23.34
N LYS A 313 15.29 4.75 22.86
CA LYS A 313 16.40 4.31 23.71
C LYS A 313 17.02 5.47 24.48
N ASP A 314 16.93 6.67 23.91
CA ASP A 314 17.46 7.91 24.48
C ASP A 314 16.45 8.60 25.42
N VAL A 315 15.21 8.10 25.52
CA VAL A 315 14.17 8.65 26.39
C VAL A 315 14.41 8.19 27.85
N PRO A 316 14.23 9.07 28.86
CA PRO A 316 14.27 8.65 30.26
C PRO A 316 13.30 7.51 30.56
N PHE A 317 13.76 6.52 31.34
CA PHE A 317 13.01 5.31 31.69
C PHE A 317 12.59 4.47 30.47
N SER A 318 13.43 4.44 29.44
CA SER A 318 13.17 3.74 28.17
C SER A 318 12.82 2.26 28.35
N GLU A 319 13.49 1.54 29.26
CA GLU A 319 13.20 0.13 29.53
C GLU A 319 11.76 -0.09 30.01
N THR A 320 11.30 0.68 31.01
CA THR A 320 9.93 0.60 31.53
C THR A 320 8.91 1.04 30.48
N LYS A 321 9.19 2.10 29.72
CA LYS A 321 8.32 2.56 28.64
C LYS A 321 8.18 1.51 27.54
N LEU A 322 9.27 0.84 27.15
CA LEU A 322 9.26 -0.26 26.19
C LEU A 322 8.39 -1.42 26.68
N GLN A 323 8.50 -1.82 27.95
CA GLN A 323 7.65 -2.87 28.52
C GLN A 323 6.16 -2.50 28.47
N LEU A 324 5.80 -1.25 28.79
CA LEU A 324 4.42 -0.77 28.69
C LEU A 324 3.91 -0.69 27.24
N LEU A 325 4.78 -0.34 26.29
CA LEU A 325 4.47 -0.34 24.87
C LEU A 325 4.26 -1.75 24.32
N GLU A 326 5.07 -2.72 24.74
CA GLU A 326 4.89 -4.14 24.41
C GLU A 326 3.58 -4.68 25.00
N ALA A 327 3.30 -4.38 26.27
CA ALA A 327 2.10 -4.84 26.96
C ALA A 327 0.80 -4.34 26.30
N GLN A 328 0.82 -3.12 25.74
CA GLN A 328 -0.33 -2.56 25.03
C GLN A 328 -0.32 -2.86 23.52
N LYS A 329 0.66 -3.64 23.01
CA LYS A 329 0.87 -3.90 21.57
C LYS A 329 0.91 -2.61 20.74
N ALA A 330 1.60 -1.59 21.26
CA ALA A 330 1.60 -0.25 20.68
C ALA A 330 2.21 -0.22 19.28
N GLU A 331 1.54 0.47 18.37
CA GLU A 331 2.13 0.88 17.10
C GLU A 331 2.73 2.29 17.22
N MET A 332 4.02 2.43 16.90
CA MET A 332 4.73 3.73 16.92
C MET A 332 4.48 4.57 15.67
N ARG A 333 3.52 4.18 14.83
CA ARG A 333 3.15 4.90 13.60
C ARG A 333 1.64 4.91 13.44
N CYS A 334 1.13 5.92 12.75
CA CYS A 334 -0.24 5.96 12.29
C CYS A 334 -0.36 6.60 10.91
N LEU A 335 -1.46 6.27 10.22
CA LEU A 335 -1.87 6.94 9.00
C LEU A 335 -2.97 7.95 9.34
N LEU A 336 -2.78 9.20 8.93
CA LEU A 336 -3.77 10.25 9.09
C LEU A 336 -4.36 10.57 7.71
N SER A 337 -5.53 9.99 7.41
CA SER A 337 -6.22 10.22 6.14
C SER A 337 -6.85 11.60 6.07
N LYS A 338 -6.79 12.24 4.89
CA LYS A 338 -7.39 13.55 4.63
C LYS A 338 -8.86 13.64 5.04
N SER A 339 -9.61 12.54 4.91
CA SER A 339 -11.01 12.44 5.32
C SER A 339 -11.24 12.68 6.82
N LEU A 340 -10.25 12.44 7.69
CA LEU A 340 -10.36 12.74 9.12
C LEU A 340 -10.58 14.23 9.39
N LEU A 341 -10.07 15.10 8.52
CA LEU A 341 -10.20 16.55 8.66
C LEU A 341 -11.65 17.04 8.43
N ASP A 342 -12.52 16.20 7.87
CA ASP A 342 -13.94 16.51 7.69
C ASP A 342 -14.75 16.44 8.99
N ARG A 343 -14.18 15.87 10.06
CA ARG A 343 -14.79 15.78 11.39
C ARG A 343 -14.00 16.49 12.50
N GLY A 344 -12.91 17.16 12.14
CA GLY A 344 -12.04 17.87 13.07
C GLY A 344 -12.58 19.22 13.53
N PHE A 345 -11.79 19.91 14.35
CA PHE A 345 -12.11 21.23 14.90
C PHE A 345 -12.36 22.28 13.81
N PHE A 346 -11.69 22.15 12.66
CA PHE A 346 -11.77 23.10 11.55
C PHE A 346 -12.57 22.58 10.35
N SER A 347 -13.47 21.61 10.56
CA SER A 347 -14.36 21.15 9.49
C SER A 347 -15.33 22.25 9.04
N ASN A 348 -15.50 22.37 7.71
CA ASN A 348 -16.50 23.24 7.09
C ASN A 348 -17.84 22.54 6.85
N LYS A 349 -17.92 21.22 7.08
CA LYS A 349 -19.18 20.48 6.92
C LYS A 349 -20.07 20.81 8.13
N LYS A 350 -21.30 21.26 7.88
CA LYS A 350 -22.32 21.35 8.93
C LYS A 350 -22.47 19.95 9.51
N GLU A 351 -22.49 19.83 10.83
CA GLU A 351 -22.84 18.59 11.53
C GLU A 351 -24.17 18.10 10.95
N THR A 352 -24.13 17.18 9.99
CA THR A 352 -25.31 16.39 9.64
C THR A 352 -25.52 15.49 10.83
N ASN A 353 -26.76 15.43 11.33
CA ASN A 353 -27.20 14.45 12.33
C ASN A 353 -27.16 13.02 11.75
N ASP A 354 -26.16 12.68 10.93
CA ASP A 354 -25.79 11.31 10.70
C ASP A 354 -25.35 10.78 12.04
N LYS A 355 -26.09 9.78 12.51
CA LYS A 355 -25.80 9.04 13.73
C LYS A 355 -24.30 8.76 13.71
N CYS A 356 -23.55 9.54 14.48
CA CYS A 356 -22.23 9.14 14.91
C CYS A 356 -22.50 7.75 15.48
N LYS A 357 -22.03 6.68 14.80
CA LYS A 357 -21.95 5.37 15.43
C LYS A 357 -21.37 5.71 16.79
N GLU A 358 -22.16 5.52 17.86
CA GLU A 358 -21.75 5.84 19.21
C GLU A 358 -20.33 5.29 19.29
N ILE A 359 -19.34 6.19 19.30
CA ILE A 359 -17.99 5.80 19.63
C ILE A 359 -18.24 5.30 21.04
N GLU A 360 -18.27 3.98 21.22
CA GLU A 360 -18.38 3.35 22.53
C GLU A 360 -17.33 4.08 23.34
N VAL A 361 -17.77 5.06 24.13
CA VAL A 361 -16.87 5.96 24.84
C VAL A 361 -16.14 4.99 25.74
N PRO A 362 -14.84 4.71 25.52
CA PRO A 362 -14.12 3.90 26.48
C PRO A 362 -14.36 4.57 27.82
N ASN A 363 -14.81 3.82 28.82
CA ASN A 363 -14.95 4.36 30.18
C ASN A 363 -13.54 4.68 30.66
N TYR A 364 -13.03 5.84 30.24
CA TYR A 364 -11.62 6.18 30.33
C TYR A 364 -11.19 6.38 31.78
N SER A 365 -12.13 6.75 32.67
CA SER A 365 -11.87 6.84 34.10
C SER A 365 -12.62 5.78 34.90
N TRP A 366 -11.86 4.83 35.45
CA TRP A 366 -12.35 3.90 36.47
C TRP A 366 -12.37 4.49 37.88
N SER A 367 -11.60 5.56 38.12
CA SER A 367 -11.40 6.16 39.44
C SER A 367 -12.37 7.33 39.68
N GLY A 368 -12.94 7.87 38.59
CA GLY A 368 -13.76 9.08 38.59
C GLY A 368 -12.98 10.37 38.84
N GLN A 369 -11.65 10.30 38.98
CA GLN A 369 -10.81 11.47 39.25
C GLN A 369 -10.55 12.32 38.01
N ARG A 370 -10.47 11.69 36.83
CA ARG A 370 -10.30 12.38 35.54
C ARG A 370 -11.63 12.53 34.81
N LYS A 371 -11.92 13.74 34.35
CA LYS A 371 -13.14 14.03 33.56
C LYS A 371 -12.92 13.67 32.10
N THR A 372 -13.95 13.14 31.45
CA THR A 372 -13.94 12.94 30.01
C THR A 372 -13.67 14.27 29.29
N PRO A 373 -12.69 14.32 28.36
CA PRO A 373 -12.34 15.54 27.66
C PRO A 373 -13.50 16.07 26.82
N SER A 374 -13.76 17.38 26.86
CA SER A 374 -14.90 17.97 26.12
C SER A 374 -14.73 17.89 24.60
N TYR A 375 -13.48 17.78 24.16
CA TYR A 375 -13.07 17.76 22.76
C TYR A 375 -13.02 16.36 22.13
N LEU A 376 -13.31 15.31 22.89
CA LEU A 376 -13.17 13.91 22.42
C LEU A 376 -13.91 13.65 21.10
N ASN A 377 -15.13 14.18 20.96
CA ASN A 377 -15.95 14.00 19.74
C ASN A 377 -15.38 14.68 18.50
N LYS A 378 -14.45 15.63 18.66
CA LYS A 378 -13.75 16.32 17.56
C LYS A 378 -12.28 15.93 17.45
N LEU A 379 -11.79 15.04 18.31
CA LEU A 379 -10.42 14.54 18.26
C LEU A 379 -10.29 13.55 17.09
N ILE A 380 -9.43 13.89 16.13
CA ILE A 380 -9.32 13.13 14.87
C ILE A 380 -8.14 12.16 14.84
N PHE A 381 -7.30 12.16 15.87
CA PHE A 381 -6.11 11.31 15.95
C PHE A 381 -6.47 9.93 16.50
N PRO A 382 -5.93 8.83 15.93
CA PRO A 382 -6.22 7.48 16.41
C PRO A 382 -5.84 7.27 17.88
N GLU A 383 -6.75 6.74 18.68
CA GLU A 383 -6.54 6.52 20.11
C GLU A 383 -5.39 5.55 20.41
N GLU A 384 -5.23 4.52 19.57
CA GLU A 384 -4.09 3.59 19.61
C GLU A 384 -2.75 4.33 19.57
N PHE A 385 -2.64 5.31 18.67
CA PHE A 385 -1.42 6.09 18.51
C PHE A 385 -1.25 7.11 19.64
N LEU A 386 -2.34 7.74 20.09
CA LEU A 386 -2.27 8.63 21.25
C LEU A 386 -1.85 7.86 22.51
N SER A 387 -2.33 6.64 22.74
CA SER A 387 -1.91 5.79 23.86
C SER A 387 -0.40 5.49 23.82
N CYS A 388 0.12 5.18 22.64
CA CYS A 388 1.56 5.03 22.40
C CYS A 388 2.32 6.32 22.80
N LEU A 389 1.87 7.48 22.31
CA LEU A 389 2.49 8.77 22.63
C LEU A 389 2.36 9.16 24.11
N ARG A 390 1.26 8.80 24.80
CA ARG A 390 1.12 8.99 26.26
C ARG A 390 2.21 8.22 27.01
N THR A 391 2.44 6.98 26.60
CA THR A 391 3.49 6.13 27.18
C THR A 391 4.89 6.73 26.98
N ILE A 392 5.17 7.21 25.77
CA ILE A 392 6.48 7.81 25.43
C ILE A 392 6.71 9.13 26.18
N SER A 393 5.68 9.99 26.25
CA SER A 393 5.75 11.32 26.87
C SER A 393 5.67 11.30 28.41
N MET A 394 5.33 10.16 29.01
CA MET A 394 5.17 9.99 30.45
C MET A 394 6.39 10.45 31.26
N ARG A 395 6.13 11.19 32.33
CA ARG A 395 7.13 11.68 33.29
C ARG A 395 7.40 10.65 34.38
N GLU A 396 8.51 10.80 35.09
CA GLU A 396 8.93 9.89 36.16
C GLU A 396 7.84 9.67 37.22
N ASN A 397 7.25 10.75 37.74
CA ASN A 397 6.19 10.67 38.74
C ASN A 397 4.90 10.00 38.22
N GLU A 398 4.66 10.08 36.91
CA GLU A 398 3.51 9.43 36.26
C GLU A 398 3.78 7.93 36.10
N ILE A 399 5.02 7.52 35.77
CA ILE A 399 5.44 6.11 35.72
C ILE A 399 5.14 5.42 37.05
N TYR A 400 5.59 6.01 38.18
CA TYR A 400 5.32 5.43 39.50
C TYR A 400 3.82 5.29 39.81
N ARG A 401 3.00 6.26 39.40
CA ARG A 401 1.55 6.20 39.59
C ARG A 401 0.89 5.12 38.72
N VAL A 402 1.34 4.98 37.47
CA VAL A 402 0.85 3.92 36.57
C VAL A 402 1.21 2.55 37.14
N SER A 403 2.45 2.34 37.59
CA SER A 403 2.86 1.10 38.24
C SER A 403 2.00 0.80 39.47
N SER A 404 1.77 1.79 40.33
CA SER A 404 0.91 1.63 41.51
C SER A 404 -0.53 1.24 41.17
N LEU A 405 -1.11 1.82 40.11
CA LEU A 405 -2.47 1.46 39.65
C LEU A 405 -2.50 0.03 39.09
N LEU A 406 -1.49 -0.36 38.31
CA LEU A 406 -1.40 -1.71 37.76
C LEU A 406 -1.23 -2.78 38.85
N GLU A 407 -0.44 -2.48 39.89
CA GLU A 407 -0.29 -3.33 41.07
C GLU A 407 -1.62 -3.52 41.82
N GLU A 408 -2.43 -2.46 41.94
CA GLU A 408 -3.75 -2.54 42.59
C GLU A 408 -4.72 -3.46 41.84
N LEU A 409 -4.70 -3.43 40.50
CA LEU A 409 -5.64 -4.21 39.66
C LEU A 409 -5.27 -5.69 39.54
N VAL A 410 -3.97 -5.97 39.59
CA VAL A 410 -3.40 -7.28 39.33
C VAL A 410 -3.04 -8.00 40.65
N GLY A 411 -3.02 -7.27 41.76
CA GLY A 411 -2.61 -7.73 43.08
C GLY A 411 -1.09 -7.69 43.24
N SER A 412 -0.62 -7.34 44.45
CA SER A 412 0.79 -7.13 44.80
C SER A 412 1.71 -8.37 44.67
N GLU A 413 1.16 -9.54 44.31
CA GLU A 413 1.90 -10.81 44.17
C GLU A 413 1.89 -11.38 42.73
N GLY A 414 1.59 -10.58 41.69
CA GLY A 414 1.76 -11.02 40.29
C GLY A 414 0.88 -12.21 39.89
N GLN A 415 -0.34 -12.30 40.45
CA GLN A 415 -1.25 -13.42 40.21
C GLN A 415 -1.73 -13.52 38.75
N ARG A 416 -1.67 -12.41 37.99
CA ARG A 416 -1.85 -12.38 36.53
C ARG A 416 -0.98 -11.29 35.90
N GLN A 417 -0.94 -11.21 34.57
CA GLN A 417 -0.43 -10.03 33.87
C GLN A 417 -1.60 -9.08 33.58
N PRO A 418 -1.40 -7.75 33.60
CA PRO A 418 -2.44 -6.80 33.22
C PRO A 418 -2.79 -6.99 31.74
N SER A 419 -4.06 -6.83 31.38
CA SER A 419 -4.48 -6.80 29.98
C SER A 419 -4.00 -5.53 29.29
N ASP A 420 -3.95 -5.54 27.96
CA ASP A 420 -3.64 -4.35 27.16
C ASP A 420 -4.59 -3.17 27.47
N THR A 421 -5.87 -3.46 27.66
CA THR A 421 -6.91 -2.47 28.00
C THR A 421 -6.67 -1.86 29.39
N GLU A 422 -6.25 -2.68 30.37
CA GLU A 422 -5.94 -2.21 31.73
C GLU A 422 -4.70 -1.31 31.75
N VAL A 423 -3.67 -1.69 30.98
CA VAL A 423 -2.47 -0.85 30.79
C VAL A 423 -2.84 0.50 30.20
N ARG A 424 -3.63 0.52 29.12
CA ARG A 424 -4.04 1.77 28.46
C ARG A 424 -4.91 2.65 29.36
N ALA A 425 -5.84 2.06 30.11
CA ALA A 425 -6.68 2.77 31.06
C ALA A 425 -5.86 3.40 32.19
N ALA A 426 -4.91 2.65 32.79
CA ALA A 426 -4.03 3.18 33.82
C ALA A 426 -3.17 4.35 33.31
N ILE A 427 -2.61 4.21 32.11
CA ILE A 427 -1.81 5.26 31.47
C ILE A 427 -2.66 6.50 31.22
N TRP A 428 -3.87 6.34 30.67
CA TRP A 428 -4.77 7.47 30.41
C TRP A 428 -5.19 8.17 31.71
N GLU A 429 -5.55 7.42 32.75
CA GLU A 429 -5.95 7.97 34.05
C GLU A 429 -4.85 8.87 34.64
N VAL A 430 -3.59 8.45 34.54
CA VAL A 430 -2.46 9.22 35.07
C VAL A 430 -2.07 10.37 34.15
N CYS A 431 -1.86 10.10 32.86
CA CYS A 431 -1.21 11.03 31.93
C CYS A 431 -2.19 11.95 31.19
N GLY A 432 -3.42 11.50 30.97
CA GLY A 432 -4.37 12.10 30.03
C GLY A 432 -3.73 12.42 28.67
N ASP A 433 -3.98 13.61 28.09
CA ASP A 433 -3.69 13.86 26.68
C ASP A 433 -2.58 14.88 26.41
N SER A 434 -2.35 15.85 27.30
CA SER A 434 -1.45 16.98 27.04
C SER A 434 -0.03 16.57 26.65
N GLY A 435 0.57 15.58 27.34
CA GLY A 435 1.90 15.08 27.01
C GLY A 435 1.97 14.43 25.61
N ALA A 436 0.96 13.62 25.27
CA ALA A 436 0.87 12.94 23.99
C ALA A 436 0.61 13.92 22.83
N LEU A 437 -0.28 14.90 23.04
CA LEU A 437 -0.60 15.92 22.05
C LEU A 437 0.57 16.87 21.81
N GLN A 438 1.35 17.22 22.85
CA GLN A 438 2.58 17.98 22.68
C GLN A 438 3.59 17.20 21.84
N LEU A 439 3.80 15.92 22.15
CA LEU A 439 4.70 15.07 21.37
C LEU A 439 4.23 14.94 19.90
N LEU A 440 2.92 14.83 19.67
CA LEU A 440 2.34 14.81 18.33
C LEU A 440 2.60 16.13 17.56
N VAL A 441 2.44 17.28 18.22
CA VAL A 441 2.76 18.60 17.65
C VAL A 441 4.23 18.67 17.26
N ASP A 442 5.14 18.15 18.09
CA ASP A 442 6.58 18.14 17.80
C ASP A 442 6.91 17.26 16.58
N LEU A 443 6.31 16.06 16.52
CA LEU A 443 6.45 15.15 15.37
C LEU A 443 5.93 15.77 14.06
N LEU A 444 4.77 16.44 14.09
CA LEU A 444 4.21 17.10 12.92
C LEU A 444 5.04 18.34 12.52
N SER A 445 5.56 19.08 13.49
CA SER A 445 6.37 20.28 13.26
C SER A 445 7.71 19.96 12.59
N THR A 446 8.39 18.90 13.03
CA THR A 446 9.66 18.46 12.42
C THR A 446 9.50 18.02 10.96
N SER A 447 8.32 17.51 10.59
CA SER A 447 8.02 17.12 9.20
C SER A 447 7.74 18.30 8.25
N ASN A 448 7.54 19.51 8.77
CA ASN A 448 7.16 20.71 7.99
C ASN A 448 8.36 21.49 7.39
N GLY A 449 9.46 20.80 7.07
CA GLY A 449 10.73 21.39 6.60
C GLY A 449 10.66 22.29 5.34
N ALA A 450 11.60 23.25 5.28
CA ALA A 450 11.62 24.47 4.46
C ALA A 450 11.55 24.30 2.92
N ASP A 451 11.19 25.40 2.26
CA ASP A 451 10.93 25.52 0.83
C ASP A 451 12.20 25.61 -0.02
N GLU A 452 12.20 24.90 -1.16
CA GLU A 452 12.84 25.43 -2.37
C GLU A 452 11.74 25.61 -3.41
N ALA A 453 11.54 26.86 -3.82
CA ALA A 453 10.70 27.20 -4.95
C ALA A 453 11.39 26.71 -6.22
N SER A 454 10.97 25.55 -6.72
CA SER A 454 11.47 25.06 -8.01
C SER A 454 10.90 25.95 -9.12
N LYS A 455 11.80 26.51 -9.94
CA LYS A 455 11.46 27.41 -11.05
C LYS A 455 10.58 26.64 -12.05
N LYS A 456 9.57 27.33 -12.61
CA LYS A 456 8.76 26.82 -13.74
C LYS A 456 9.67 26.60 -14.95
N GLN A 457 10.20 25.41 -15.07
CA GLN A 457 10.73 24.84 -16.31
C GLN A 457 9.74 23.79 -16.79
N GLU A 458 9.82 23.35 -18.05
CA GLU A 458 9.08 22.16 -18.48
C GLU A 458 9.56 20.97 -17.65
N LEU A 459 8.75 20.56 -16.67
CA LEU A 459 9.08 19.46 -15.79
C LEU A 459 8.68 18.13 -16.43
N GLY A 460 9.61 17.17 -16.43
CA GLY A 460 9.28 15.78 -16.74
C GLY A 460 8.23 15.22 -15.78
N ARG A 461 7.45 14.25 -16.26
CA ARG A 461 6.35 13.60 -15.52
C ARG A 461 6.74 13.18 -14.10
N ASN A 462 7.89 12.53 -13.94
CA ASN A 462 8.36 12.04 -12.64
C ASN A 462 8.61 13.19 -11.65
N LYS A 463 9.27 14.26 -12.09
CA LYS A 463 9.47 15.46 -11.25
C LYS A 463 8.15 16.12 -10.89
N TRP A 464 7.22 16.21 -11.85
CA TRP A 464 5.89 16.73 -11.58
C TRP A 464 5.15 15.90 -10.52
N SER A 465 5.18 14.57 -10.62
CA SER A 465 4.59 13.66 -9.64
C SER A 465 5.19 13.85 -8.25
N SER A 466 6.53 13.98 -8.15
CA SER A 466 7.23 14.28 -6.90
C SER A 466 6.76 15.58 -6.25
N ILE A 467 6.55 16.63 -7.06
CA ILE A 467 6.08 17.93 -6.56
C ILE A 467 4.63 17.85 -6.08
N VAL A 468 3.74 17.21 -6.84
CA VAL A 468 2.33 17.05 -6.44
C VAL A 468 2.24 16.25 -5.14
N TYR A 469 2.98 15.14 -5.03
CA TYR A 469 3.08 14.34 -3.82
C TYR A 469 3.56 15.18 -2.62
N ARG A 470 4.71 15.86 -2.75
CA ARG A 470 5.27 16.69 -1.66
C ARG A 470 4.35 17.82 -1.25
N ARG A 471 3.70 18.47 -2.21
CA ARG A 471 2.71 19.51 -1.94
C ARG A 471 1.55 18.96 -1.12
N GLY A 472 1.03 17.79 -1.49
CA GLY A 472 -0.03 17.10 -0.74
C GLY A 472 0.38 16.79 0.70
N GLN A 473 1.55 16.17 0.88
CA GLN A 473 2.11 15.87 2.21
C GLN A 473 2.23 17.13 3.08
N LYS A 474 2.85 18.20 2.57
CA LYS A 474 3.00 19.47 3.31
C LYS A 474 1.65 20.10 3.68
N GLN A 475 0.69 20.09 2.76
CA GLN A 475 -0.63 20.65 3.02
C GLN A 475 -1.37 19.88 4.10
N LEU A 476 -1.33 18.54 4.05
CA LEU A 476 -1.94 17.69 5.06
C LEU A 476 -1.25 17.84 6.42
N THR A 477 0.08 17.81 6.48
CA THR A 477 0.85 18.05 7.71
C THR A 477 0.43 19.35 8.38
N ARG A 478 0.33 20.46 7.64
CA ARG A 478 -0.09 21.76 8.19
C ARG A 478 -1.51 21.74 8.75
N ARG A 479 -2.43 21.03 8.09
CA ARG A 479 -3.82 20.90 8.57
C ARG A 479 -3.90 20.05 9.83
N PHE A 480 -3.22 18.91 9.87
CA PHE A 480 -3.15 18.07 11.07
C PHE A 480 -2.42 18.74 12.23
N LEU A 481 -1.36 19.50 11.95
CA LEU A 481 -0.65 20.28 12.97
C LEU A 481 -1.61 21.25 13.66
N LYS A 482 -2.41 21.98 12.88
CA LYS A 482 -3.42 22.91 13.41
C LYS A 482 -4.46 22.20 14.30
N GLU A 483 -4.92 21.01 13.89
CA GLU A 483 -5.84 20.18 14.67
C GLU A 483 -5.19 19.71 15.99
N ALA A 484 -3.91 19.32 15.95
CA ALA A 484 -3.15 18.89 17.12
C ALA A 484 -2.88 20.03 18.11
N GLU A 485 -2.49 21.21 17.62
CA GLU A 485 -2.29 22.41 18.44
C GLU A 485 -3.57 22.84 19.15
N HIS A 486 -4.72 22.78 18.46
CA HIS A 486 -6.01 23.10 19.05
C HIS A 486 -6.44 22.07 20.10
N ALA A 487 -6.27 20.77 19.82
CA ALA A 487 -6.52 19.71 20.80
C ALA A 487 -5.64 19.90 22.04
N LEU A 488 -4.35 20.20 21.86
CA LEU A 488 -3.40 20.42 22.94
C LEU A 488 -3.83 21.61 23.82
N GLN A 489 -4.27 22.71 23.21
CA GLN A 489 -4.74 23.87 23.97
C GLN A 489 -5.95 23.52 24.85
N LEU A 490 -6.89 22.73 24.33
CA LEU A 490 -8.06 22.28 25.10
C LEU A 490 -7.64 21.31 26.21
N ALA A 491 -6.77 20.34 25.92
CA ALA A 491 -6.23 19.40 26.90
C ALA A 491 -5.57 20.14 28.08
N LEU A 492 -4.68 21.10 27.79
CA LEU A 492 -4.04 21.93 28.82
C LEU A 492 -5.06 22.75 29.63
N SER A 493 -6.11 23.27 29.00
CA SER A 493 -7.14 24.06 29.69
C SER A 493 -8.04 23.23 30.61
N GLU A 494 -8.26 21.96 30.27
CA GLU A 494 -9.10 21.02 31.02
C GLU A 494 -8.32 20.22 32.07
N GLY A 495 -6.99 20.35 32.09
CA GLY A 495 -6.10 19.51 32.91
C GLY A 495 -6.04 18.06 32.41
N ASN A 496 -6.29 17.86 31.11
CA ASN A 496 -6.20 16.57 30.44
C ASN A 496 -4.79 16.21 30.03
#